data_AF-K9Q8F7-F1
#
_entry.id   AF-K9Q8F7-F1
#
_cell.length_a   1.000
_cell.length_b   1.000
_cell.length_c   1.000
_cell.angle_alpha   90.00
_cell.angle_beta   90.00
_cell.angle_gamma   90.00
#
_symmetry.space_group_name_H-M   'P 1'
#
loop_
_entity.id
_entity.type
_entity.pdbx_description
1 polymer ?
#
loop_
_entity_poly.entity_id
_entity_poly.type
_entity_poly.pdbx_seq_one_letter_code
_entity_poly.pdbx_strand_id
1 'polypeptide(L)'
;MAFIKIQNVVINTSYVAAVKLDNQTSLGEKSVSVLIATPKFPVFQLDTITQNFYHYEWLEFTGQAANALQDYFTSFNNVIDLLPQYQEKCEV
;
A
#
# COMPACT_ATOMS: atom_id res chain seq x y z
N MET A 1 0.81 -10.52 -11.86
CA MET A 1 0.09 -9.22 -11.88
C MET A 1 -1.28 -9.47 -11.29
N ALA A 2 -1.68 -8.70 -10.27
CA ALA A 2 -2.98 -8.84 -9.61
C ALA A 2 -3.73 -7.51 -9.65
N PHE A 3 -5.05 -7.58 -9.66
CA PHE A 3 -5.92 -6.41 -9.60
C PHE A 3 -6.85 -6.54 -8.41
N ILE A 4 -6.98 -5.46 -7.64
CA ILE A 4 -7.96 -5.36 -6.57
C ILE A 4 -9.10 -4.48 -7.09
N LYS A 5 -10.32 -5.01 -7.14
CA LYS A 5 -11.53 -4.22 -7.47
C LYS A 5 -12.27 -3.89 -6.19
N ILE A 6 -12.42 -2.59 -5.90
CA ILE A 6 -13.16 -2.09 -4.74
C ILE A 6 -14.14 -1.04 -5.23
N GLN A 7 -15.43 -1.28 -5.02
CA GLN A 7 -16.49 -0.43 -5.55
C GLN A 7 -16.31 -0.15 -7.05
N ASN A 8 -16.10 1.12 -7.41
CA ASN A 8 -15.90 1.58 -8.79
C ASN A 8 -14.42 1.80 -9.16
N VAL A 9 -13.48 1.32 -8.35
CA VAL A 9 -12.03 1.48 -8.54
C VAL A 9 -11.39 0.11 -8.79
N VAL A 10 -10.46 0.05 -9.76
CA VAL A 10 -9.59 -1.11 -9.99
C VAL A 10 -8.15 -0.68 -9.78
N ILE A 11 -7.48 -1.29 -8.82
CA ILE A 11 -6.10 -1.02 -8.46
C ILE A 11 -5.23 -2.12 -9.05
N ASN A 12 -4.30 -1.74 -9.94
CA ASN A 12 -3.21 -2.63 -10.33
C ASN A 12 -2.19 -2.69 -9.20
N THR A 13 -2.01 -3.86 -8.59
CA THR A 13 -1.13 -4.01 -7.43
C THR A 13 0.35 -3.82 -7.77
N SER A 14 0.73 -3.85 -9.05
CA SER A 14 2.09 -3.54 -9.49
C SER A 14 2.49 -2.08 -9.25
N TYR A 15 1.53 -1.18 -9.06
CA TYR A 15 1.81 0.22 -8.69
C TYR A 15 1.67 0.48 -7.19
N VAL A 16 1.30 -0.52 -6.38
CA VAL A 16 1.20 -0.33 -4.92
C VAL A 16 2.61 -0.41 -4.33
N ALA A 17 3.08 0.69 -3.75
CA ALA A 17 4.39 0.78 -3.12
C ALA A 17 4.35 0.50 -1.61
N ALA A 18 3.26 0.86 -0.94
CA ALA A 18 3.08 0.62 0.50
C ALA A 18 1.59 0.63 0.88
N VAL A 19 1.27 0.02 2.01
CA VAL A 19 -0.10 0.02 2.59
C VAL A 19 -0.02 0.27 4.09
N LYS A 20 -0.93 1.08 4.63
CA LYS A 20 -1.13 1.34 6.06
C LYS A 20 -2.48 0.76 6.46
N LEU A 21 -2.49 -0.30 7.27
CA LEU A 21 -3.69 -1.12 7.53
C LEU A 21 -4.50 -0.68 8.75
N ASP A 22 -3.89 0.07 9.68
CA ASP A 22 -4.54 0.52 10.92
C ASP A 22 -4.45 2.05 11.09
N ASN A 23 -4.80 2.78 10.03
CA ASN A 23 -4.86 4.25 10.12
C ASN A 23 -6.20 4.70 10.71
N GLN A 24 -6.23 5.95 11.16
CA GLN A 24 -7.48 6.62 11.55
C GLN A 24 -7.57 7.97 10.83
N THR A 25 -8.77 8.31 10.37
CA THR A 25 -9.05 9.65 9.85
C THR A 25 -8.99 10.68 10.98
N SER A 26 -8.99 11.97 10.63
CA SER A 26 -9.08 13.05 11.63
C SER A 26 -10.34 13.00 12.50
N LEU A 27 -11.36 12.24 12.08
CA LEU A 27 -12.61 12.01 12.80
C LEU A 27 -12.59 10.70 13.61
N GLY A 28 -11.47 9.97 13.63
CA GLY A 28 -11.31 8.71 14.38
C GLY A 28 -11.92 7.48 13.68
N GLU A 29 -12.36 7.61 12.44
CA GLU A 29 -12.83 6.45 11.66
C GLU A 29 -11.64 5.60 11.21
N LYS A 30 -11.76 4.27 11.32
CA LYS A 30 -10.73 3.35 10.79
C LYS A 30 -10.55 3.56 9.28
N SER A 31 -9.31 3.70 8.85
CA SER A 31 -8.95 3.86 7.44
C SER A 31 -7.77 2.99 7.06
N VAL A 32 -7.72 2.65 5.76
CA VAL A 32 -6.56 2.03 5.12
C VAL A 32 -6.01 3.01 4.11
N SER A 33 -4.72 3.29 4.15
CA SER A 33 -4.07 4.13 3.15
C SER A 33 -3.19 3.28 2.23
N VAL A 34 -3.29 3.51 0.92
CA VAL A 34 -2.49 2.82 -0.10
C VAL A 34 -1.63 3.84 -0.82
N LEU A 35 -0.32 3.62 -0.85
CA LEU A 35 0.63 4.43 -1.61
C LEU A 35 0.74 3.87 -3.02
N ILE A 36 0.35 4.67 -4.01
CA ILE A 36 0.49 4.32 -5.42
C ILE A 36 1.71 5.03 -6.00
N ALA A 37 2.58 4.28 -6.67
CA ALA A 37 3.73 4.74 -7.44
C ALA A 37 3.39 4.67 -8.95
N THR A 38 2.84 5.73 -9.51
CA THR A 38 2.55 5.79 -10.95
C THR A 38 3.75 6.35 -11.72
N PRO A 39 4.17 5.73 -12.84
CA PRO A 39 5.23 6.30 -13.66
C PRO A 39 4.76 7.63 -14.27
N LYS A 40 5.57 8.69 -14.14
CA LYS A 40 5.24 10.04 -14.67
C LYS A 40 5.33 10.15 -16.18
N PHE A 41 6.05 9.23 -16.81
CA PHE A 41 6.30 9.21 -18.25
C PHE A 41 5.80 7.89 -18.83
N PRO A 42 5.32 7.88 -20.09
CA PRO A 42 5.18 6.63 -20.82
C PRO A 42 6.53 5.92 -20.83
N VAL A 43 6.51 4.59 -20.70
CA VAL A 43 7.65 3.67 -20.50
C VAL A 43 8.81 3.85 -21.50
N PHE A 44 8.64 4.68 -22.54
CA PHE A 44 9.55 4.90 -23.66
C PHE A 44 10.55 6.08 -23.53
N GLN A 45 10.59 6.84 -22.44
CA GLN A 45 11.52 8.00 -22.28
C GLN A 45 12.61 7.80 -21.21
N LEU A 46 13.07 6.56 -21.02
CA LEU A 46 13.99 6.20 -19.93
C LEU A 46 15.40 6.81 -20.05
N ASP A 47 15.79 7.32 -21.23
CA ASP A 47 17.18 7.75 -21.51
C ASP A 47 17.55 9.15 -20.98
N THR A 48 16.61 9.94 -20.46
CA THR A 48 16.90 11.28 -19.91
C THR A 48 16.83 11.32 -18.38
N ILE A 49 18.02 11.30 -17.79
CA ILE A 49 18.38 11.42 -16.39
C ILE A 49 17.59 12.53 -15.67
N THR A 50 16.63 12.19 -14.81
CA THR A 50 16.22 12.99 -13.63
C THR A 50 15.64 12.08 -12.53
N GLN A 51 15.92 12.38 -11.27
CA GLN A 51 15.65 11.57 -10.07
C GLN A 51 14.15 11.44 -9.67
N ASN A 52 13.19 11.38 -10.61
CA ASN A 52 11.77 11.49 -10.27
C ASN A 52 10.84 10.68 -11.19
N PHE A 53 11.15 9.39 -11.41
CA PHE A 53 10.44 8.50 -12.32
C PHE A 53 8.98 8.21 -11.93
N TYR A 54 8.68 8.23 -10.63
CA TYR A 54 7.37 7.87 -10.09
C TYR A 54 6.72 9.06 -9.37
N HIS A 55 5.42 9.23 -9.59
CA HIS A 55 4.55 10.04 -8.76
C HIS A 55 4.00 9.13 -7.66
N TYR A 56 4.20 9.55 -6.41
CA TYR A 56 3.74 8.85 -5.23
C TYR A 56 2.55 9.59 -4.64
N GLU A 57 1.42 8.89 -4.52
CA GLU A 57 0.19 9.43 -3.96
C GLU A 57 -0.40 8.47 -2.93
N TRP A 58 -0.79 8.99 -1.76
CA TRP A 58 -1.54 8.23 -0.76
C TRP A 58 -3.04 8.35 -1.04
N LEU A 59 -3.68 7.22 -1.26
CA LEU A 59 -5.14 7.11 -1.36
C LEU A 59 -5.67 6.57 -0.04
N GLU A 60 -6.57 7.31 0.60
CA GLU A 60 -7.23 6.89 1.83
C GLU A 60 -8.60 6.25 1.54
N PHE A 61 -8.84 5.09 2.14
CA PHE A 61 -10.08 4.33 2.03
C PHE A 61 -10.69 4.18 3.43
N THR A 62 -12.02 4.29 3.52
CA THR A 62 -12.80 4.09 4.75
C THR A 62 -13.94 3.09 4.52
N GLY A 63 -14.67 2.74 5.58
CA GLY A 63 -15.82 1.84 5.54
C GLY A 63 -15.51 0.46 4.93
N GLN A 64 -16.40 -0.02 4.05
CA GLN A 64 -16.29 -1.36 3.45
C GLN A 64 -15.06 -1.52 2.54
N ALA A 65 -14.59 -0.44 1.92
CA ALA A 65 -13.38 -0.45 1.11
C ALA A 65 -12.13 -0.69 1.97
N ALA A 66 -12.05 -0.02 3.12
CA ALA A 66 -10.98 -0.22 4.09
C ALA A 66 -10.94 -1.65 4.61
N ASN A 67 -12.10 -2.19 5.02
CA ASN A 67 -12.19 -3.57 5.51
C ASN A 67 -11.72 -4.58 4.45
N ALA A 68 -12.18 -4.44 3.21
CA ALA A 68 -11.77 -5.35 2.13
C ALA A 68 -10.27 -5.26 1.81
N LEU A 69 -9.68 -4.06 1.85
CA LEU A 69 -8.23 -3.88 1.69
C LEU A 69 -7.46 -4.47 2.87
N GLN A 70 -7.95 -4.24 4.09
CA GLN A 70 -7.38 -4.81 5.30
C GLN A 70 -7.37 -6.33 5.21
N ASP A 71 -8.50 -6.95 4.90
CA ASP A 71 -8.61 -8.40 4.71
C ASP A 71 -7.68 -8.88 3.60
N TYR A 72 -7.59 -8.19 2.46
CA TYR A 72 -6.72 -8.59 1.35
C TYR A 72 -5.23 -8.59 1.72
N PHE A 73 -4.75 -7.56 2.42
CA PHE A 73 -3.33 -7.41 2.76
C PHE A 73 -2.93 -8.13 4.07
N THR A 74 -3.87 -8.42 4.96
CA THR A 74 -3.65 -9.21 6.18
C THR A 74 -3.89 -10.70 5.99
N SER A 75 -4.71 -11.09 4.99
CA SER A 75 -4.88 -12.49 4.60
C SER A 75 -3.58 -13.01 3.99
N PHE A 76 -2.83 -13.72 4.84
CA PHE A 76 -1.61 -14.47 4.57
C PHE A 76 -1.44 -14.86 3.10
N ASN A 77 -0.64 -14.07 2.35
CA ASN A 77 0.09 -14.59 1.18
C ASN A 77 1.21 -13.70 0.59
N ASN A 78 1.50 -12.47 1.07
CA ASN A 78 2.61 -11.69 0.49
C ASN A 78 3.38 -10.73 1.42
N VAL A 79 3.07 -10.65 2.73
CA VAL A 79 3.86 -9.80 3.64
C VAL A 79 4.95 -10.66 4.27
N ILE A 80 6.15 -10.61 3.70
CA ILE A 80 7.37 -10.98 4.43
C ILE A 80 7.53 -9.88 5.48
N ASP A 81 7.30 -10.23 6.74
CA ASP A 81 7.56 -9.34 7.86
C ASP A 81 9.07 -9.05 7.90
N LEU A 82 9.48 -7.85 7.46
CA LEU A 82 10.88 -7.44 7.40
C LEU A 82 11.36 -6.84 8.73
N LEU A 83 10.54 -6.87 9.78
CA LEU A 83 10.98 -6.51 11.11
C LEU A 83 11.79 -7.67 11.69
N PRO A 84 13.05 -7.46 12.12
CA PRO A 84 13.73 -8.47 12.91
C PRO A 84 12.90 -8.67 14.18
N GLN A 85 12.50 -9.90 14.44
CA GLN A 85 11.95 -10.29 15.73
C GLN A 85 13.01 -9.97 16.78
N TYR A 86 12.91 -8.78 17.38
CA TYR A 86 13.71 -8.43 18.54
C TYR A 86 13.18 -9.31 19.67
N GLN A 87 13.77 -10.50 19.81
CA GLN A 87 13.54 -11.36 20.96
C GLN A 87 14.16 -10.64 22.16
N GLU A 88 13.34 -9.91 22.91
CA GLU A 88 13.66 -9.67 24.31
C GLU A 88 13.71 -11.04 24.99
N LYS A 89 14.92 -11.56 25.18
CA LYS A 89 15.16 -12.59 26.17
C LYS A 89 14.82 -11.97 27.52
N CYS A 90 13.70 -12.37 28.10
CA CYS A 90 13.51 -12.27 29.54
C CYS A 90 14.56 -13.18 30.19
N GLU A 91 15.65 -12.59 30.68
CA GLU A 91 16.46 -13.23 31.71
C GLU A 91 15.76 -13.03 33.05
N VAL A 92 15.37 -14.14 33.65
CA VAL A 92 14.91 -14.25 35.05
C VAL A 92 16.10 -14.61 35.92
#